data_AF-A0A7G2IK48-F1
#
_entry.id   AF-A0A7G2IK48-F1
#
_cell.length_a   1.000
_cell.length_b   1.000
_cell.length_c   1.000
_cell.angle_alpha   90.00
_cell.angle_beta   90.00
_cell.angle_gamma   90.00
#
_symmetry.space_group_name_H-M   'P 1'
#
loop_
_entity.id
_entity.type
_entity.pdbx_description
1 polymer ?
#
loop_
_entity_poly.entity_id
_entity_poly.type
_entity_poly.pdbx_seq_one_letter_code
_entity_poly.pdbx_strand_id
1 'polypeptide(L)'
;MKNTIIKAGLRKLPILIKQSLRPAIITAIMFTPAWAVEFNTGMIDAEDKENIDLSQFEKKGFIPPGQYITRVEINKKKLPNVWSFEWIKADNESGSQNLSDQR
;
A
#
# COMPACT_ATOMS: atom_id res chain seq x y z
N MET A 1 -48.73 15.93 34.83
CA MET A 1 -47.64 16.65 34.11
C MET A 1 -46.36 15.82 33.92
N LYS A 2 -45.89 15.05 34.92
CA LYS A 2 -44.62 14.29 34.85
C LYS A 2 -44.56 13.23 33.73
N ASN A 3 -45.66 12.51 33.48
CA ASN A 3 -45.70 11.44 32.46
C ASN A 3 -45.56 11.93 31.01
N THR A 4 -45.90 13.18 30.72
CA THR A 4 -45.77 13.75 29.37
C THR A 4 -44.32 14.08 29.04
N ILE A 5 -43.55 14.54 30.04
CA ILE A 5 -42.12 14.89 29.90
C ILE A 5 -41.28 13.62 29.70
N ILE A 6 -41.58 12.55 30.45
CA ILE A 6 -40.88 11.25 30.32
C ILE A 6 -41.15 10.61 28.95
N LYS A 7 -42.40 10.67 28.46
CA LYS A 7 -42.76 10.19 27.12
C LYS A 7 -42.10 11.01 26.00
N ALA A 8 -41.93 12.32 26.19
CA ALA A 8 -41.23 13.18 25.24
C ALA A 8 -39.73 12.85 25.15
N GLY A 9 -39.07 12.57 26.29
CA GLY A 9 -37.68 12.12 26.33
C GLY A 9 -37.46 10.76 25.65
N LEU A 10 -38.33 9.77 25.92
CA LEU A 10 -38.24 8.44 25.29
C LEU A 10 -38.38 8.47 23.76
N ARG A 11 -39.15 9.41 23.21
CA ARG A 11 -39.31 9.58 21.75
C ARG A 11 -38.05 10.11 21.06
N LYS A 12 -37.14 10.75 21.79
CA LYS A 12 -35.89 11.34 21.24
C LYS A 12 -34.70 10.39 21.33
N LEU A 13 -34.75 9.38 22.21
CA LEU A 13 -33.71 8.37 22.41
C LEU A 13 -33.27 7.63 21.11
N PRO A 14 -34.17 7.09 20.27
CA PRO A 14 -33.75 6.39 19.06
C PRO A 14 -33.15 7.34 18.00
N ILE A 15 -33.54 8.62 18.02
CA ILE A 15 -32.98 9.65 17.14
C ILE A 15 -31.54 9.96 17.55
N LEU A 16 -31.29 10.11 18.86
CA LEU A 16 -29.96 10.36 19.41
C LEU A 16 -29.00 9.18 19.18
N ILE A 17 -29.47 7.93 19.33
CA ILE A 17 -28.68 6.73 19.03
C ILE A 17 -28.29 6.67 17.54
N LYS A 18 -29.23 6.96 16.64
CA LYS A 18 -28.94 7.03 15.20
C LYS A 18 -27.96 8.16 14.85
N GLN A 19 -28.03 9.29 15.57
CA GLN A 19 -27.15 10.44 15.35
C GLN A 19 -25.73 10.20 15.84
N SER A 20 -25.51 9.41 16.89
CA SER A 20 -24.16 9.06 17.36
C SER A 20 -23.51 7.93 16.58
N LEU A 21 -24.30 7.00 16.01
CA LEU A 21 -23.76 5.85 15.29
C LEU A 21 -23.18 6.20 13.90
N ARG A 22 -23.79 7.18 13.21
CA ARG A 22 -23.34 7.63 11.87
C ARG A 22 -21.91 8.17 11.83
N PRO A 23 -21.52 9.14 12.69
CA PRO A 23 -20.14 9.63 12.68
C PRO A 23 -19.16 8.55 13.13
N ALA A 24 -19.54 7.64 14.04
CA ALA A 24 -18.67 6.54 14.47
C ALA A 24 -18.28 5.61 13.30
N ILE A 25 -19.23 5.30 12.41
CA ILE A 25 -18.98 4.49 11.21
C ILE A 25 -18.11 5.23 10.20
N ILE A 26 -18.38 6.51 9.96
CA ILE A 26 -17.59 7.34 9.02
C ILE A 26 -16.15 7.45 9.53
N THR A 27 -15.96 7.71 10.81
CA THR A 27 -14.64 7.77 11.44
C THR A 27 -13.92 6.43 11.29
N ALA A 28 -14.58 5.29 11.55
CA ALA A 28 -13.95 3.98 11.42
C ALA A 28 -13.41 3.71 9.99
N ILE A 29 -14.16 4.09 8.94
CA ILE A 29 -13.74 3.92 7.54
C ILE A 29 -12.55 4.84 7.18
N MET A 30 -12.50 6.05 7.73
CA MET A 30 -11.41 7.00 7.43
C MET A 30 -10.08 6.62 8.09
N PHE A 31 -10.11 5.77 9.13
CA PHE A 31 -8.92 5.30 9.84
C PHE A 31 -8.44 3.90 9.38
N THR A 32 -9.14 3.23 8.46
CA THR A 32 -8.61 1.98 7.90
C THR A 32 -7.46 2.28 6.95
N PRO A 33 -6.25 1.72 7.17
CA PRO A 33 -5.17 1.89 6.22
C PRO A 33 -5.56 1.22 4.89
N ALA A 34 -5.51 2.00 3.80
CA ALA A 34 -5.68 1.46 2.46
C ALA A 34 -4.40 0.69 2.07
N TRP A 35 -4.39 -0.62 2.34
CA TRP A 35 -3.35 -1.53 1.88
C TRP A 35 -3.90 -2.39 0.75
N ALA A 36 -3.72 -1.93 -0.48
CA ALA A 36 -3.86 -2.79 -1.65
C ALA A 36 -3.18 -2.11 -2.83
N VAL A 37 -1.87 -2.27 -2.96
CA VAL A 37 -1.25 -2.14 -4.29
C VAL A 37 -1.50 -3.47 -4.97
N GLU A 38 -2.55 -3.55 -5.77
CA GLU A 38 -2.89 -4.76 -6.52
C GLU A 38 -2.45 -4.60 -7.98
N PHE A 39 -1.71 -5.59 -8.49
CA PHE A 39 -1.25 -5.60 -9.87
C PHE A 39 -2.25 -6.33 -10.77
N ASN A 40 -2.60 -5.74 -11.92
CA ASN A 40 -3.51 -6.36 -12.87
C ASN A 40 -2.85 -7.54 -13.58
N THR A 41 -3.25 -8.76 -13.21
CA THR A 41 -2.74 -10.03 -13.77
C THR A 41 -3.34 -10.38 -15.13
N GLY A 42 -4.39 -9.68 -15.57
CA GLY A 42 -5.01 -9.85 -16.88
C GLY A 42 -4.14 -9.35 -18.04
N MET A 43 -3.15 -8.50 -17.75
CA MET A 43 -2.23 -7.92 -18.73
C MET A 43 -0.95 -8.76 -18.96
N ILE A 44 -0.66 -9.71 -18.06
CA ILE A 44 0.50 -10.59 -18.19
C ILE A 44 0.08 -11.78 -19.06
N ASP A 45 0.58 -11.85 -20.30
CA ASP A 45 0.44 -13.04 -21.15
C ASP A 45 1.58 -14.02 -20.79
N ALA A 46 1.46 -14.66 -19.64
CA ALA A 46 2.35 -15.72 -19.22
C ALA A 46 1.58 -17.04 -19.26
N GLU A 47 2.12 -18.04 -19.96
CA GLU A 47 1.56 -19.41 -19.95
C GLU A 47 1.51 -19.98 -18.51
N ASP A 48 2.36 -19.47 -17.62
CA ASP A 48 2.50 -19.89 -16.23
C ASP A 48 2.12 -18.77 -15.23
N LYS A 49 0.93 -18.19 -15.35
CA LYS A 49 0.42 -17.19 -14.37
C LYS A 49 0.51 -17.65 -12.91
N GLU A 50 0.42 -18.96 -12.67
CA GLU A 50 0.52 -19.58 -11.35
C GLU A 50 1.96 -19.57 -10.77
N ASN A 51 3.00 -19.41 -11.61
CA ASN A 51 4.41 -19.45 -11.17
C ASN A 51 5.02 -18.05 -10.94
N ILE A 52 4.25 -16.97 -11.13
CA ILE A 52 4.74 -15.59 -10.97
C ILE A 52 4.30 -15.07 -9.60
N ASP A 53 5.23 -15.02 -8.65
CA ASP A 53 5.01 -14.34 -7.37
C ASP A 53 5.09 -12.82 -7.57
N LEU A 54 3.93 -12.15 -7.60
CA LEU A 54 3.85 -10.70 -7.73
C LEU A 54 3.99 -9.95 -6.40
N SER A 55 3.94 -10.66 -5.26
CA SER A 55 4.05 -10.06 -3.93
C SER A 55 5.39 -9.33 -3.75
N GLN A 56 6.41 -9.76 -4.48
CA GLN A 56 7.73 -9.12 -4.50
C GLN A 56 7.68 -7.66 -5.00
N PHE A 57 6.71 -7.30 -5.85
CA PHE A 57 6.58 -5.94 -6.40
C PHE A 57 5.76 -4.99 -5.51
N GLU A 58 5.10 -5.50 -4.47
CA GLU A 58 4.34 -4.66 -3.52
C GLU A 58 5.26 -3.79 -2.66
N LYS A 59 6.51 -4.24 -2.46
CA LYS A 59 7.52 -3.52 -1.67
C LYS A 59 8.14 -2.40 -2.51
N LYS A 60 7.86 -1.15 -2.14
CA LYS A 60 8.50 0.03 -2.76
C LYS A 60 10.02 -0.11 -2.71
N GLY A 61 10.65 0.07 -3.87
CA GLY A 61 12.10 0.04 -4.02
C GLY A 61 12.68 -1.36 -4.15
N PHE A 62 11.90 -2.44 -3.98
CA PHE A 62 12.37 -3.81 -4.19
C PHE A 62 12.75 -4.06 -5.67
N ILE A 63 13.94 -4.63 -5.88
CA ILE A 63 14.42 -5.06 -7.20
C ILE A 63 14.60 -6.58 -7.14
N PRO A 64 13.87 -7.36 -7.96
CA PRO A 64 14.04 -8.81 -8.03
C PRO A 64 15.47 -9.23 -8.39
N PRO A 65 15.92 -10.42 -7.98
CA PRO A 65 17.16 -10.99 -8.48
C PRO A 65 17.10 -11.23 -9.99
N GLY A 66 18.20 -10.96 -10.70
CA GLY A 66 18.26 -11.13 -12.15
C GLY A 66 19.33 -10.27 -12.81
N GLN A 67 19.44 -10.36 -14.13
CA GLN A 67 20.38 -9.54 -14.89
C GLN A 67 19.73 -8.23 -15.33
N TYR A 68 20.38 -7.12 -15.00
CA TYR A 68 19.91 -5.78 -15.32
C TYR A 68 20.95 -5.01 -16.10
N ILE A 69 20.48 -4.28 -17.10
CA ILE A 69 21.28 -3.29 -17.84
C ILE A 69 21.13 -1.96 -17.09
N THR A 70 22.21 -1.46 -16.49
CA THR A 70 22.18 -0.28 -15.61
C THR A 70 23.20 0.78 -16.01
N ARG A 71 22.89 2.04 -15.68
CA ARG A 71 23.84 3.15 -15.73
C ARG A 71 24.40 3.38 -14.34
N VAL A 72 25.72 3.37 -14.22
CA VAL A 72 26.41 3.58 -12.95
C VAL A 72 26.66 5.07 -12.71
N GLU A 73 26.39 5.51 -11.49
CA GLU A 73 26.71 6.85 -10.99
C GLU A 73 27.61 6.73 -9.76
N ILE A 74 28.77 7.42 -9.78
CA ILE A 74 29.72 7.44 -8.67
C ILE A 74 29.97 8.90 -8.32
N ASN A 75 29.79 9.27 -7.04
CA ASN A 75 29.95 10.65 -6.58
C ASN A 75 29.15 11.66 -7.42
N LYS A 76 27.90 11.34 -7.77
CA LYS A 76 27.02 12.13 -8.64
C LYS A 76 27.53 12.34 -10.08
N LYS A 77 28.52 11.56 -10.51
CA LYS A 77 29.01 11.53 -11.89
C LYS A 77 28.57 10.25 -12.57
N LYS A 78 27.71 10.39 -13.58
CA LYS A 78 27.25 9.29 -14.41
C LYS A 78 28.39 8.85 -15.31
N LEU A 79 28.69 7.56 -15.27
CA LEU A 79 29.64 6.98 -16.21
C LEU A 79 29.00 6.90 -17.61
N PRO A 80 29.79 6.97 -18.69
CA PRO A 80 29.27 7.13 -20.05
C PRO A 80 28.62 5.87 -20.63
N ASN A 81 29.07 4.70 -20.18
CA ASN A 81 28.59 3.42 -20.69
C ASN A 81 27.38 2.90 -19.89
N VAL A 82 26.84 1.78 -20.35
CA VAL A 82 25.83 1.00 -19.64
C VAL A 82 26.44 -0.37 -19.39
N TRP A 83 26.19 -0.94 -18.21
CA TRP A 83 26.75 -2.22 -17.78
C TRP A 83 25.64 -3.22 -17.53
N SER A 84 25.96 -4.50 -17.69
CA SER A 84 25.12 -5.59 -17.20
C SER A 84 25.61 -6.00 -15.82
N PHE A 85 24.70 -6.00 -14.83
CA PHE A 85 24.97 -6.52 -13.51
C PHE A 85 23.96 -7.60 -13.15
N GLU A 86 24.42 -8.60 -12.42
CA GLU A 86 23.56 -9.55 -11.74
C GLU A 86 23.16 -8.98 -10.37
N TRP A 87 21.86 -8.80 -10.17
CA TRP A 87 21.27 -8.49 -8.88
C TRP A 87 21.02 -9.79 -8.14
N ILE A 88 21.67 -9.96 -6.99
CA ILE A 88 21.56 -11.17 -6.16
C ILE A 88 20.58 -10.87 -5.03
N LYS A 89 19.80 -11.89 -4.62
CA LYS A 89 18.90 -11.79 -3.47
C LYS A 89 19.70 -11.35 -2.25
N ALA A 90 19.32 -10.22 -1.66
CA ALA A 90 19.93 -9.77 -0.42
C ALA A 90 19.45 -10.65 0.75
N ASP A 91 20.37 -11.01 1.63
CA ASP A 91 20.05 -11.77 2.86
C ASP A 91 19.21 -10.93 3.85
N ASN A 92 19.16 -9.61 3.64
CA ASN A 92 18.36 -8.65 4.40
C ASN A 92 17.69 -7.62 3.47
N GLU A 93 16.58 -7.02 3.90
CA GLU A 93 15.77 -6.09 3.09
C GLU A 93 16.47 -4.74 2.77
N SER A 94 17.71 -4.54 3.23
CA SER A 94 18.41 -3.26 3.23
C SER A 94 18.88 -2.81 1.84
N GLY A 95 19.10 -3.75 0.91
CA GLY A 95 19.66 -3.46 -0.42
C GLY A 95 18.78 -2.59 -1.32
N SER A 96 17.48 -2.55 -1.07
CA SER A 96 16.50 -1.90 -1.97
C SER A 96 15.86 -0.63 -1.41
N GLN A 97 15.88 -0.45 -0.09
CA GLN A 97 15.13 0.62 0.58
C GLN A 97 15.75 2.02 0.41
N ASN A 98 17.03 2.11 0.03
CA ASN A 98 17.76 3.38 0.00
C ASN A 98 17.65 4.16 -1.33
N LEU A 99 17.06 3.59 -2.39
CA LEU A 99 17.01 4.24 -3.72
C LEU A 99 15.85 5.23 -3.88
N SER A 100 14.82 5.18 -3.04
CA SER A 100 13.63 6.04 -3.22
C SER A 100 13.75 7.43 -2.60
N ASP A 101 14.70 7.64 -1.70
CA ASP A 101 14.77 8.85 -0.86
C ASP A 101 15.80 9.87 -1.39
N GLN A 102 16.36 9.62 -2.59
CA GLN A 102 17.35 10.48 -3.25
C GLN A 102 16.86 11.16 -4.54
N ARG A 103 15.56 11.17 -4.83
CA ARG A 103 14.98 11.96 -5.93
C ARG A 103 14.36 13.25 -5.46
#